data_AF-A0A1Q3FVF5-F1
#
_entry.id   AF-A0A1Q3FVF5-F1
#
_cell.length_a   1.000
_cell.length_b   1.000
_cell.length_c   1.000
_cell.angle_alpha   90.00
_cell.angle_beta   90.00
_cell.angle_gamma   90.00
#
_symmetry.space_group_name_H-M   'P 1'
#
loop_
_entity.id
_entity.type
_entity.pdbx_description
1 polymer ?
#
loop_
_entity_poly.entity_id
_entity_poly.type
_entity_poly.pdbx_seq_one_letter_code
_entity_poly.pdbx_strand_id
1 'polypeptide(L)'
;RSTPLKSQSKTISNLRTFSTTPLFTTLIRLRCKVRARPFGKRQNQLTRRKISSLSPEPSDSTCTKMATKTLRRLLTEIKHITPEAHANDSLAAKYITAQFRQFETTEQQHCRAREEMQFAANTYLCYLESVRKLKELNATYSGRGERSIRETADMVGFKLPHDPK
;
A
#
# COMPACT_ATOMS: atom_id res chain seq x y z
N ARG A 1 34.08 39.77 -17.55
CA ARG A 1 33.49 40.85 -16.72
C ARG A 1 33.04 40.20 -15.41
N SER A 2 33.93 40.21 -14.43
CA SER A 2 33.79 39.58 -13.11
C SER A 2 33.13 40.55 -12.13
N THR A 3 32.13 40.08 -11.40
CA THR A 3 31.63 40.72 -10.18
C THR A 3 31.16 39.65 -9.20
N PRO A 4 31.78 39.50 -8.02
CA PRO A 4 31.24 38.71 -6.92
C PRO A 4 30.63 39.63 -5.85
N LEU A 5 29.40 39.34 -5.41
CA LEU A 5 28.78 40.01 -4.26
C LEU A 5 28.61 39.02 -3.09
N LYS A 6 29.49 39.22 -2.11
CA LYS A 6 29.38 39.06 -0.65
C LYS A 6 28.22 38.21 -0.08
N SER A 7 28.62 37.07 0.49
CA SER A 7 28.46 36.70 1.92
C SER A 7 27.68 37.71 2.78
N GLN A 8 26.62 37.25 3.47
CA GLN A 8 26.48 37.40 4.92
C GLN A 8 25.62 36.29 5.53
N SER A 9 26.27 35.51 6.38
CA SER A 9 25.71 34.66 7.42
C SER A 9 25.04 35.51 8.50
N LYS A 10 23.83 35.14 8.93
CA LYS A 10 23.25 35.62 10.19
C LYS A 10 22.73 34.45 11.00
N THR A 11 23.61 33.98 11.87
CA THR A 11 23.34 33.14 13.02
C THR A 11 22.53 33.96 14.03
N ILE A 12 21.29 33.58 14.29
CA ILE A 12 20.55 34.09 15.45
C ILE A 12 20.69 33.04 16.54
N SER A 13 21.63 33.31 17.43
CA SER A 13 21.69 32.68 18.75
C SER A 13 20.90 33.55 19.73
N ASN A 14 20.37 32.88 20.76
CA ASN A 14 20.26 33.34 22.14
C ASN A 14 18.89 33.70 22.74
N LEU A 15 18.59 32.86 23.76
CA LEU A 15 18.04 33.17 25.09
C LEU A 15 16.52 33.23 25.24
N ARG A 16 15.96 32.21 25.90
CA ARG A 16 15.54 32.32 27.31
C ARG A 16 15.10 30.97 27.88
N THR A 17 15.94 30.47 28.77
CA THR A 17 15.56 29.54 29.83
C THR A 17 14.66 30.28 30.83
N PHE A 18 13.44 29.79 31.04
CA PHE A 18 12.65 30.10 32.23
C PHE A 18 12.30 28.79 32.92
N SER A 19 13.01 28.56 34.01
CA SER A 19 12.65 27.67 35.12
C SER A 19 11.47 28.29 35.86
N THR A 20 10.43 27.50 36.16
CA THR A 20 9.76 27.41 37.48
C THR A 20 8.57 26.44 37.39
N THR A 21 8.81 25.21 37.87
CA THR A 21 7.99 24.31 38.73
C THR A 21 6.45 24.32 38.77
N PRO A 22 5.86 23.16 39.20
CA PRO A 22 4.54 22.67 38.82
C PRO A 22 3.45 23.05 39.82
N LEU A 23 2.20 22.80 39.45
CA LEU A 23 1.05 22.38 40.27
C LEU A 23 -0.23 22.86 39.56
N PHE A 24 -0.82 22.02 38.71
CA PHE A 24 -2.28 21.97 38.52
C PHE A 24 -2.61 20.64 37.84
N THR A 25 -2.61 19.60 38.67
CA THR A 25 -3.44 18.41 38.46
C THR A 25 -4.89 18.86 38.33
N THR A 26 -5.52 18.63 37.17
CA THR A 26 -6.92 18.19 37.09
C THR A 26 -7.26 17.73 35.68
N LEU A 27 -7.53 16.42 35.57
CA LEU A 27 -8.65 15.85 34.83
C LEU A 27 -8.92 16.36 33.40
N ILE A 28 -8.37 15.66 32.40
CA ILE A 28 -9.20 15.10 31.32
C ILE A 28 -8.68 13.68 31.05
N ARG A 29 -9.25 12.73 31.80
CA ARG A 29 -9.18 11.30 31.50
C ARG A 29 -10.23 11.03 30.43
N LEU A 30 -9.97 11.42 29.18
CA LEU A 30 -10.86 11.07 28.07
C LEU A 30 -10.70 9.57 27.80
N ARG A 31 -11.57 8.79 28.44
CA ARG A 31 -11.83 7.39 28.11
C ARG A 31 -12.29 7.33 26.66
N CYS A 32 -11.37 7.09 25.73
CA CYS A 32 -11.70 6.46 24.45
C CYS A 32 -12.08 4.99 24.73
N LYS A 33 -13.32 4.79 25.17
CA LYS A 33 -13.99 3.50 25.17
C LYS A 33 -14.28 3.18 23.70
N VAL A 34 -13.28 2.66 22.98
CA VAL A 34 -13.49 2.06 21.67
C VAL A 34 -14.38 0.83 21.91
N ARG A 35 -15.66 1.04 21.65
CA ARG A 35 -16.71 0.03 21.72
C ARG A 35 -16.40 -0.98 20.63
N ALA A 36 -15.90 -2.16 21.03
CA ALA A 36 -15.89 -3.35 20.20
C ALA A 36 -17.29 -3.53 19.61
N ARG A 37 -17.42 -3.41 18.29
CA ARG A 37 -18.65 -3.80 17.61
C ARG A 37 -18.67 -5.32 17.56
N PRO A 38 -19.69 -5.99 18.12
CA PRO A 38 -19.86 -7.41 17.90
C PRO A 38 -20.15 -7.64 16.42
N PHE A 39 -19.34 -8.49 15.79
CA PHE A 39 -19.53 -8.95 14.43
C PHE A 39 -20.86 -9.70 14.37
N GLY A 40 -21.88 -9.03 13.84
CA GLY A 40 -23.23 -9.59 13.71
C GLY A 40 -23.20 -10.79 12.79
N LYS A 41 -23.60 -11.95 13.31
CA LYS A 41 -23.98 -13.12 12.51
C LYS A 41 -25.17 -12.73 11.64
N ARG A 42 -24.94 -12.33 10.39
CA ARG A 42 -25.97 -12.34 9.35
C ARG A 42 -25.93 -13.69 8.66
N GLN A 43 -26.86 -14.57 9.04
CA GLN A 43 -27.24 -15.69 8.21
C GLN A 43 -27.98 -15.13 7.00
N ASN A 44 -27.31 -15.08 5.85
CA ASN A 44 -27.98 -14.93 4.57
C ASN A 44 -28.07 -16.31 3.93
N GLN A 45 -29.24 -16.92 4.11
CA GLN A 45 -29.75 -18.01 3.30
C GLN A 45 -30.06 -17.45 1.91
N LEU A 46 -29.09 -17.47 0.99
CA LEU A 46 -29.36 -17.18 -0.42
C LEU A 46 -28.81 -18.31 -1.30
N THR A 47 -29.74 -19.24 -1.55
CA THR A 47 -29.93 -20.00 -2.79
C THR A 47 -28.68 -20.35 -3.59
N ARG A 48 -28.23 -21.58 -3.29
CA ARG A 48 -27.40 -22.49 -4.09
C ARG A 48 -27.75 -22.46 -5.58
N ARG A 49 -27.12 -21.59 -6.36
CA ARG A 49 -26.94 -21.82 -7.81
C ARG A 49 -25.82 -22.83 -7.98
N LYS A 50 -26.23 -24.02 -8.43
CA LYS A 50 -25.36 -25.16 -8.74
C LYS A 50 -24.47 -24.78 -9.92
N ILE A 51 -23.24 -24.36 -9.64
CA ILE A 51 -22.19 -24.28 -10.66
C ILE A 51 -21.69 -25.70 -10.84
N SER A 52 -22.28 -26.39 -11.81
CA SER A 52 -21.70 -27.59 -12.41
C SER A 52 -20.75 -27.15 -13.51
N SER A 53 -19.43 -27.23 -13.27
CA SER A 53 -18.43 -27.70 -14.24
C SER A 53 -17.01 -27.45 -13.72
N LEU A 54 -16.28 -28.56 -13.54
CA LEU A 54 -14.83 -28.70 -13.45
C LEU A 54 -14.09 -27.77 -12.47
N SER A 55 -14.12 -28.17 -11.19
CA SER A 55 -13.05 -27.87 -10.25
C SER A 55 -12.18 -29.13 -10.13
N PRO A 56 -10.87 -29.08 -10.37
CA PRO A 56 -9.97 -30.17 -9.97
C PRO A 56 -10.02 -30.25 -8.44
N GLU A 57 -10.46 -31.38 -7.89
CA GLU A 57 -10.40 -31.67 -6.45
C GLU A 57 -8.96 -31.45 -5.96
N PRO A 58 -8.68 -30.38 -5.18
CA PRO A 58 -7.33 -30.12 -4.73
C PRO A 58 -7.05 -31.07 -3.57
N SER A 59 -6.33 -32.15 -3.86
CA SER A 59 -5.69 -32.94 -2.81
C SER A 59 -5.01 -31.99 -1.80
N ASP A 60 -5.35 -32.11 -0.52
CA ASP A 60 -5.10 -31.12 0.54
C ASP A 60 -3.65 -30.62 0.63
N SER A 61 -2.70 -31.38 0.10
CA SER A 61 -1.28 -31.05 0.01
C SER A 61 -0.92 -29.91 -0.95
N THR A 62 -1.75 -29.63 -1.97
CA THR A 62 -1.49 -28.58 -2.97
C THR A 62 -1.99 -27.22 -2.49
N CYS A 63 -3.11 -27.19 -1.76
CA CYS A 63 -3.71 -25.98 -1.24
C CYS A 63 -2.81 -25.25 -0.22
N THR A 64 -2.16 -26.00 0.68
CA THR A 64 -1.21 -25.45 1.67
C THR A 64 0.05 -24.88 1.01
N LYS A 65 0.55 -25.54 -0.04
CA LYS A 65 1.69 -25.06 -0.84
C LYS A 65 1.36 -23.79 -1.60
N MET A 66 0.11 -23.59 -2.04
CA MET A 66 -0.30 -22.36 -2.73
C MET A 66 -0.53 -21.20 -1.76
N ALA A 67 -1.11 -21.44 -0.58
CA ALA A 67 -1.28 -20.44 0.47
C ALA A 67 0.05 -19.85 0.96
N THR A 68 1.09 -20.69 1.09
CA THR A 68 2.41 -20.23 1.52
C THR A 68 3.13 -19.41 0.42
N LYS A 69 2.91 -19.72 -0.86
CA LYS A 69 3.44 -18.93 -1.98
C LYS A 69 2.81 -17.54 -2.04
N THR A 70 1.49 -17.44 -1.90
CA THR A 70 0.78 -16.16 -1.94
C THR A 70 1.19 -15.27 -0.77
N LEU A 71 1.30 -15.83 0.44
CA LEU A 71 1.79 -15.11 1.62
C LEU A 71 3.22 -14.57 1.40
N ARG A 72 4.15 -15.38 0.87
CA ARG A 72 5.52 -14.93 0.59
C ARG A 72 5.55 -13.76 -0.39
N ARG A 73 4.80 -13.87 -1.49
CA ARG A 73 4.70 -12.81 -2.50
C ARG A 73 4.10 -11.52 -1.93
N LEU A 74 3.06 -11.65 -1.10
CA LEU A 74 2.43 -10.50 -0.45
C LEU A 74 3.41 -9.80 0.49
N LEU A 75 4.18 -10.57 1.28
CA LEU A 75 5.22 -10.00 2.15
C LEU A 75 6.35 -9.33 1.36
N THR A 76 6.74 -9.85 0.19
CA THR A 76 7.73 -9.18 -0.67
C THR A 76 7.21 -7.86 -1.23
N GLU A 77 5.94 -7.79 -1.65
CA GLU A 77 5.35 -6.53 -2.11
C GLU A 77 5.28 -5.48 -0.99
N ILE A 78 4.96 -5.89 0.24
CA ILE A 78 4.99 -4.99 1.41
C ILE A 78 6.40 -4.46 1.68
N LYS A 79 7.44 -5.29 1.50
CA LYS A 79 8.84 -4.88 1.62
C LYS A 79 9.23 -3.83 0.57
N HIS A 80 8.73 -3.96 -0.67
CA HIS A 80 8.99 -2.96 -1.71
C HIS A 80 8.36 -1.59 -1.41
N ILE A 81 7.26 -1.56 -0.65
CA ILE A 81 6.57 -0.32 -0.28
C ILE A 81 7.15 0.31 0.98
N THR A 82 7.67 -0.51 1.89
CA THR A 82 8.21 -0.09 3.19
C THR A 82 9.74 -0.21 3.17
N PRO A 83 10.49 0.82 2.73
CA PRO A 83 11.94 0.76 2.65
C PRO A 83 12.66 0.81 4.01
N GLU A 84 11.91 0.95 5.13
CA GLU A 84 12.48 0.99 6.48
C GLU A 84 13.21 -0.30 6.84
N ALA A 85 14.30 -0.18 7.60
CA ALA A 85 15.22 -1.27 7.98
C ALA A 85 14.54 -2.46 8.69
N HIS A 86 13.30 -2.29 9.18
CA HIS A 86 12.53 -3.32 9.87
C HIS A 86 11.26 -3.73 9.10
N ALA A 87 11.37 -4.00 7.80
CA ALA A 87 10.23 -4.46 7.01
C ALA A 87 9.58 -5.76 7.53
N ASN A 88 10.33 -6.58 8.29
CA ASN A 88 9.80 -7.76 8.98
C ASN A 88 8.97 -7.40 10.25
N ASP A 89 9.19 -6.22 10.84
CA ASP A 89 8.46 -5.74 12.02
C ASP A 89 7.23 -4.91 11.72
N SER A 90 6.98 -4.62 10.45
CA SER A 90 5.80 -3.89 10.00
C SER A 90 4.54 -4.51 10.59
N LEU A 91 3.70 -3.66 11.20
CA LEU A 91 2.43 -4.07 11.79
C LEU A 91 1.56 -4.83 10.77
N ALA A 92 1.61 -4.44 9.50
CA ALA A 92 0.90 -5.09 8.42
C ALA A 92 1.40 -6.53 8.19
N ALA A 93 2.71 -6.75 8.17
CA ALA A 93 3.29 -8.09 7.99
C ALA A 93 2.94 -9.03 9.16
N LYS A 94 2.99 -8.53 10.40
CA LYS A 94 2.58 -9.28 11.60
C LYS A 94 1.09 -9.64 11.58
N TYR A 95 0.25 -8.68 11.20
CA TYR A 95 -1.19 -8.92 11.07
C TYR A 95 -1.49 -10.00 10.02
N ILE A 96 -0.90 -9.89 8.82
CA ILE A 96 -1.17 -10.83 7.73
C ILE A 96 -0.70 -12.24 8.07
N THR A 97 0.49 -12.38 8.66
CA THR A 97 0.99 -13.69 9.12
C THR A 97 0.10 -14.30 10.21
N ALA A 98 -0.41 -13.49 11.15
CA ALA A 98 -1.37 -13.94 12.15
C ALA A 98 -2.69 -14.39 11.53
N GLN A 99 -3.22 -13.65 10.55
CA GLN A 99 -4.44 -14.03 9.83
C GLN A 99 -4.25 -15.36 9.08
N PHE A 100 -3.17 -15.53 8.33
CA PHE A 100 -2.93 -16.78 7.61
C PHE A 100 -2.83 -18.00 8.53
N ARG A 101 -2.21 -17.84 9.71
CA ARG A 101 -2.16 -18.91 10.73
C ARG A 101 -3.55 -19.26 11.30
N GLN A 102 -4.42 -18.27 11.48
CA GLN A 102 -5.78 -18.49 11.99
C GLN A 102 -6.63 -19.35 11.04
N PHE A 103 -6.38 -19.29 9.73
CA PHE A 103 -7.16 -19.99 8.71
C PHE A 103 -6.45 -21.22 8.11
N GLU A 104 -5.37 -21.70 8.74
CA GLU A 104 -4.54 -22.82 8.22
C GLU A 104 -5.12 -24.21 8.56
N THR A 105 -5.72 -24.41 9.75
CA THR A 105 -5.98 -25.75 10.32
C THR A 105 -7.44 -26.04 10.70
N THR A 106 -8.40 -25.44 10.02
CA THR A 106 -9.80 -25.48 10.48
C THR A 106 -10.68 -26.46 9.67
N GLU A 107 -11.59 -27.14 10.38
CA GLU A 107 -12.49 -28.22 9.93
C GLU A 107 -13.36 -27.88 8.69
N GLN A 108 -14.06 -28.85 8.09
CA GLN A 108 -14.76 -28.75 6.79
C GLN A 108 -15.61 -27.48 6.55
N GLN A 109 -16.20 -26.85 7.58
CA GLN A 109 -16.92 -25.57 7.43
C GLN A 109 -16.01 -24.37 7.15
N HIS A 110 -14.72 -24.48 7.44
CA HIS A 110 -13.71 -23.45 7.26
C HIS A 110 -12.88 -23.61 5.98
N CYS A 111 -13.11 -24.64 5.17
CA CYS A 111 -12.53 -24.71 3.81
C CYS A 111 -12.90 -23.45 3.01
N ARG A 112 -14.15 -23.00 3.12
CA ARG A 112 -14.63 -21.76 2.52
C ARG A 112 -13.92 -20.53 3.08
N ALA A 113 -13.72 -20.45 4.40
CA ALA A 113 -13.00 -19.34 5.01
C ALA A 113 -11.52 -19.28 4.55
N ARG A 114 -10.87 -20.44 4.37
CA ARG A 114 -9.52 -20.53 3.81
C ARG A 114 -9.46 -20.03 2.38
N GLU A 115 -10.43 -20.43 1.55
CA GLU A 115 -10.55 -19.97 0.16
C GLU A 115 -10.82 -18.46 0.09
N GLU A 116 -11.72 -17.94 0.92
CA GLU A 116 -12.02 -16.51 1.03
C GLU A 116 -10.77 -15.71 1.43
N MET A 117 -9.97 -16.24 2.36
CA MET A 117 -8.69 -15.65 2.74
C MET A 117 -7.65 -15.67 1.63
N GLN A 118 -7.53 -16.77 0.89
CA GLN A 118 -6.64 -16.84 -0.27
C GLN A 118 -7.07 -15.87 -1.36
N PHE A 119 -8.38 -15.76 -1.62
CA PHE A 119 -8.94 -14.80 -2.56
C PHE A 119 -8.61 -13.37 -2.15
N ALA A 120 -8.89 -13.01 -0.89
CA ALA A 120 -8.58 -11.69 -0.35
C ALA A 120 -7.08 -11.36 -0.48
N ALA A 121 -6.21 -12.30 -0.12
CA ALA A 121 -4.76 -12.14 -0.26
C ALA A 121 -4.33 -11.90 -1.72
N ASN A 122 -4.91 -12.64 -2.67
CA ASN A 122 -4.65 -12.44 -4.10
C ASN A 122 -5.14 -11.08 -4.59
N THR A 123 -6.29 -10.61 -4.13
CA THR A 123 -6.80 -9.26 -4.44
C THR A 123 -5.83 -8.19 -3.97
N TYR A 124 -5.37 -8.26 -2.72
CA TYR A 124 -4.40 -7.30 -2.20
C TYR A 124 -3.05 -7.39 -2.90
N LEU A 125 -2.57 -8.59 -3.20
CA LEU A 125 -1.34 -8.78 -3.96
C LEU A 125 -1.45 -8.10 -5.34
N CYS A 126 -2.54 -8.34 -6.08
CA CYS A 126 -2.78 -7.70 -7.37
C CYS A 126 -2.82 -6.18 -7.26
N TYR A 127 -3.47 -5.66 -6.21
CA TYR A 127 -3.50 -4.24 -5.93
C TYR A 127 -2.09 -3.66 -5.72
N LEU A 128 -1.28 -4.25 -4.84
CA LEU A 128 0.08 -3.78 -4.57
C LEU A 128 0.98 -3.85 -5.82
N GLU A 129 0.90 -4.94 -6.57
CA GLU A 129 1.63 -5.09 -7.83
C GLU A 129 1.22 -4.03 -8.86
N SER A 130 -0.09 -3.74 -8.98
CA SER A 130 -0.59 -2.72 -9.90
C SER A 130 -0.12 -1.32 -9.52
N VAL A 131 -0.04 -1.01 -8.22
CA VAL A 131 0.49 0.27 -7.73
C VAL A 131 1.97 0.42 -8.09
N ARG A 132 2.77 -0.65 -7.96
CA ARG A 132 4.18 -0.64 -8.38
C ARG A 132 4.33 -0.38 -9.88
N LYS A 133 3.57 -1.10 -10.70
CA LYS A 133 3.57 -0.93 -12.17
C LYS A 133 3.07 0.46 -12.58
N LEU A 134 2.06 0.99 -11.87
CA LEU A 134 1.56 2.34 -12.12
C LEU A 134 2.64 3.39 -11.86
N LYS A 135 3.46 3.23 -10.82
CA LYS A 135 4.59 4.13 -10.55
C LYS A 135 5.64 4.07 -11.67
N GLU A 136 5.93 2.88 -12.18
CA GLU A 136 6.86 2.68 -13.31
C GLU A 136 6.33 3.34 -14.59
N LEU A 137 5.06 3.08 -14.93
CA LEU A 137 4.39 3.71 -16.08
C LEU A 137 4.32 5.23 -15.93
N ASN A 138 4.03 5.71 -14.72
CA ASN A 138 4.04 7.14 -14.47
C ASN A 138 5.47 7.69 -14.64
N ALA A 139 6.51 7.03 -14.16
CA ALA A 139 7.88 7.50 -14.40
C ALA A 139 8.24 7.58 -15.90
N THR A 140 7.77 6.63 -16.71
CA THR A 140 8.04 6.62 -18.17
C THR A 140 7.19 7.61 -18.95
N TYR A 141 5.93 7.82 -18.55
CA TYR A 141 4.95 8.58 -19.35
C TYR A 141 4.48 9.90 -18.71
N SER A 142 4.79 10.17 -17.44
CA SER A 142 4.45 11.44 -16.77
C SER A 142 5.29 12.62 -17.30
N GLY A 143 6.37 12.33 -18.01
CA GLY A 143 7.26 13.32 -18.59
C GLY A 143 6.76 13.85 -19.93
N ARG A 144 5.97 14.95 -19.86
CA ARG A 144 6.12 16.19 -20.67
C ARG A 144 4.83 17.00 -20.82
N GLY A 145 3.70 16.54 -20.26
CA GLY A 145 2.42 17.22 -20.48
C GLY A 145 2.07 17.25 -21.98
N GLU A 146 1.34 18.27 -22.41
CA GLU A 146 1.15 18.52 -23.84
C GLU A 146 2.47 18.98 -24.47
N ARG A 147 2.88 18.35 -25.56
CA ARG A 147 4.06 18.77 -26.33
C ARG A 147 3.83 20.16 -26.90
N SER A 148 4.86 20.99 -26.92
CA SER A 148 4.72 22.32 -27.52
C SER A 148 4.42 22.22 -29.02
N ILE A 149 3.79 23.26 -29.59
CA ILE A 149 3.45 23.33 -31.02
C ILE A 149 4.70 23.12 -31.88
N ARG A 150 5.85 23.67 -31.45
CA ARG A 150 7.13 23.57 -32.15
C ARG A 150 7.68 22.14 -32.13
N GLU A 151 7.76 21.50 -30.96
CA GLU A 151 8.21 20.10 -30.84
C GLU A 151 7.30 19.14 -31.62
N THR A 152 6.00 19.43 -31.63
CA THR A 152 5.04 18.62 -32.39
C THR A 152 5.25 18.80 -33.88
N ALA A 153 5.42 20.04 -34.36
CA ALA A 153 5.70 20.34 -35.77
C ALA A 153 7.00 19.68 -36.24
N ASP A 154 8.08 19.77 -35.47
CA ASP A 154 9.37 19.15 -35.80
C ASP A 154 9.26 17.61 -35.88
N MET A 155 8.44 17.00 -35.04
CA MET A 155 8.23 15.56 -35.03
C MET A 155 7.52 15.03 -36.29
N VAL A 156 6.59 15.81 -36.82
CA VAL A 156 5.86 15.47 -38.05
C VAL A 156 6.51 16.06 -39.31
N GLY A 157 7.62 16.81 -39.16
CA GLY A 157 8.37 17.41 -40.28
C GLY A 157 7.81 18.73 -40.80
N PHE A 158 6.92 19.40 -40.06
CA PHE A 158 6.43 20.74 -40.41
C PHE A 158 7.33 21.84 -39.85
N LYS A 159 7.32 22.99 -40.52
CA LYS A 159 7.98 24.23 -40.06
C LYS A 159 6.93 25.22 -39.59
N LEU A 160 7.25 26.01 -38.56
CA LEU A 160 6.35 27.05 -38.10
C LEU A 160 6.41 28.26 -39.05
N PRO A 161 5.33 29.05 -39.18
CA PRO A 161 5.30 30.23 -40.05
C PRO A 161 6.33 31.32 -39.74
N HIS A 162 7.02 31.24 -38.61
CA HIS A 162 8.06 32.19 -38.18
C HIS A 162 9.48 31.66 -38.36
N ASP A 163 9.67 30.42 -38.81
CA ASP A 163 10.98 29.88 -39.12
C ASP A 163 11.41 30.32 -40.53
N PRO A 164 12.71 30.63 -40.76
CA PRO A 164 13.20 30.96 -42.08
C PRO A 164 12.98 29.78 -43.04
N LYS A 165 12.59 30.11 -44.28
CA LYS A 165 12.35 29.12 -45.35
C LYS A 165 13.65 28.51 -45.86
#